data_AF-A0A1W9MSN3-F1
#
_entry.id   AF-A0A1W9MSN3-F1
#
_cell.length_a   1.000
_cell.length_b   1.000
_cell.length_c   1.000
_cell.angle_alpha   90.00
_cell.angle_beta   90.00
_cell.angle_gamma   90.00
#
_symmetry.space_group_name_H-M   'P 1'
#
loop_
_entity.id
_entity.type
_entity.pdbx_description
1 polymer ?
#
loop_
_entity_poly.entity_id
_entity_poly.type
_entity_poly.pdbx_seq_one_letter_code
_entity_poly.pdbx_strand_id
1 'polypeptide(L)'
;MSAVKEILSEGGYDSPETLARDWALMLALSKLEKYKAECDFFEHKYKMNFEDFETFLHKEKGKEDFEAEEDIEDWEFALKAFQWWEDKIQEIKNA
;
A
#
# COMPACT_ATOMS: atom_id res chain seq x y z
N MET A 1 -10.97 -23.57 30.00
CA MET A 1 -10.40 -22.46 29.20
C MET A 1 -10.56 -22.84 27.74
N SER A 2 -10.83 -21.92 26.80
CA SER A 2 -10.91 -22.32 25.38
C SER A 2 -9.51 -22.55 24.83
N ALA A 3 -9.34 -23.52 23.91
CA ALA A 3 -8.07 -23.78 23.24
C ALA A 3 -7.49 -22.52 22.59
N VAL A 4 -8.37 -21.64 22.05
CA VAL A 4 -7.96 -20.34 21.50
C VAL A 4 -7.29 -19.46 22.55
N LYS A 5 -7.86 -19.35 23.76
CA LYS A 5 -7.28 -18.51 24.82
C LYS A 5 -5.93 -19.04 25.31
N GLU A 6 -5.79 -20.36 25.38
CA GLU A 6 -4.53 -21.01 25.75
C GLU A 6 -3.44 -20.75 24.70
N ILE A 7 -3.75 -20.96 23.42
CA ILE A 7 -2.82 -20.67 22.30
C ILE A 7 -2.38 -19.21 22.29
N LEU A 8 -3.31 -18.26 22.51
CA LEU A 8 -2.97 -16.84 22.54
C LEU A 8 -2.07 -16.49 23.71
N SER A 9 -2.34 -17.04 24.89
CA SER A 9 -1.50 -16.84 26.07
C SER A 9 -0.10 -17.40 25.86
N GLU A 10 0.03 -18.63 25.36
CA GLU A 10 1.33 -19.25 25.04
C GLU A 10 2.06 -18.52 23.90
N GLY A 11 1.30 -17.90 23.00
CA GLY A 11 1.80 -17.06 21.91
C GLY A 11 2.20 -15.64 22.34
N GLY A 12 2.09 -15.28 23.63
CA GLY A 12 2.46 -13.97 24.16
C GLY A 12 1.40 -12.87 24.00
N TYR A 13 0.15 -13.24 23.73
CA TYR A 13 -0.96 -12.30 23.61
C TYR A 13 -1.81 -12.27 24.89
N ASP A 14 -1.86 -11.10 25.51
CA ASP A 14 -2.66 -10.87 26.72
C ASP A 14 -4.15 -10.70 26.42
N SER A 15 -4.49 -10.33 25.18
CA SER A 15 -5.87 -10.17 24.74
C SER A 15 -6.05 -10.39 23.22
N PRO A 16 -7.26 -10.76 22.76
CA PRO A 16 -7.60 -10.80 21.34
C PRO A 16 -7.40 -9.47 20.62
N GLU A 17 -7.55 -8.34 21.31
CA GLU A 17 -7.35 -7.00 20.77
C GLU A 17 -5.86 -6.75 20.45
N THR A 18 -4.95 -7.24 21.31
CA THR A 18 -3.49 -7.16 21.06
C THR A 18 -3.13 -7.95 19.81
N LEU A 19 -3.66 -9.18 19.67
CA LEU A 19 -3.50 -9.98 18.46
C LEU A 19 -4.05 -9.26 17.22
N ALA A 20 -5.26 -8.71 17.32
CA ALA A 20 -5.91 -8.04 16.20
C ALA A 20 -5.11 -6.82 15.74
N ARG A 21 -4.56 -6.04 16.68
CA ARG A 21 -3.69 -4.89 16.37
C ARG A 21 -2.42 -5.33 15.66
N ASP A 22 -1.72 -6.33 16.19
CA ASP A 22 -0.44 -6.77 15.63
C ASP A 22 -0.64 -7.43 14.25
N TRP A 23 -1.73 -8.17 14.07
CA TRP A 23 -2.11 -8.72 12.77
C TRP A 23 -2.51 -7.64 11.77
N ALA A 24 -3.27 -6.63 12.19
CA ALA A 24 -3.60 -5.48 11.35
C ALA A 24 -2.35 -4.71 10.92
N LEU A 25 -1.38 -4.52 11.83
CA LEU A 25 -0.09 -3.89 11.52
C LEU A 25 0.71 -4.70 10.51
N MET A 26 0.79 -6.02 10.69
CA MET A 26 1.48 -6.91 9.75
C MET A 26 0.84 -6.86 8.36
N LEU A 27 -0.50 -6.89 8.30
CA LEU A 27 -1.25 -6.75 7.06
C LEU A 27 -0.96 -5.40 6.38
N ALA A 28 -1.00 -4.32 7.15
CA ALA A 28 -0.76 -2.98 6.65
C ALA A 28 0.66 -2.82 6.08
N LEU A 29 1.68 -3.30 6.79
CA LEU A 29 3.07 -3.28 6.34
C LEU A 29 3.25 -4.08 5.04
N SER A 30 2.63 -5.27 4.95
CA SER A 30 2.70 -6.10 3.75
C SER A 30 2.05 -5.41 2.53
N LYS A 31 0.94 -4.69 2.76
CA LYS A 31 0.28 -3.92 1.71
C LYS A 31 1.08 -2.69 1.31
N LEU A 32 1.67 -1.97 2.27
CA LEU A 32 2.55 -0.84 2.02
C LEU A 32 3.70 -1.24 1.10
N GLU A 33 4.43 -2.30 1.43
CA GLU A 33 5.56 -2.79 0.62
C GLU A 33 5.12 -3.21 -0.78
N LYS A 34 3.94 -3.82 -0.91
CA LYS A 34 3.37 -4.16 -2.21
C LYS A 34 3.17 -2.90 -3.07
N TYR A 35 2.46 -1.89 -2.55
CA TYR A 35 2.14 -0.69 -3.32
C TYR A 35 3.36 0.18 -3.58
N LYS A 36 4.33 0.19 -2.66
CA LYS A 36 5.65 0.78 -2.88
C LYS A 36 6.33 0.15 -4.09
N ALA A 37 6.35 -1.19 -4.18
CA ALA A 37 6.96 -1.88 -5.31
C ALA A 37 6.23 -1.60 -6.65
N GLU A 38 4.90 -1.45 -6.62
CA GLU A 38 4.11 -1.03 -7.79
C GLU A 38 4.47 0.41 -8.22
N CYS A 39 4.61 1.35 -7.27
CA CYS A 39 5.06 2.71 -7.58
C CYS A 39 6.49 2.71 -8.16
N ASP A 40 7.42 1.99 -7.51
CA ASP A 40 8.81 1.87 -7.96
C ASP A 40 8.88 1.27 -9.39
N PHE A 41 8.01 0.31 -9.71
CA PHE A 41 7.91 -0.28 -11.05
C PHE A 41 7.59 0.77 -12.11
N PHE A 42 6.58 1.62 -11.89
CA PHE A 42 6.21 2.64 -12.87
C PHE A 42 7.25 3.76 -12.97
N GLU A 43 7.84 4.18 -11.84
CA GLU A 43 8.97 5.12 -11.85
C GLU A 43 10.13 4.59 -12.71
N HIS A 44 10.43 3.29 -12.60
CA HIS A 44 11.45 2.65 -13.42
C HIS A 44 11.03 2.49 -14.89
N LYS A 45 9.76 2.16 -15.18
CA LYS A 45 9.22 2.01 -16.53
C LYS A 45 9.33 3.33 -17.31
N TYR A 46 8.92 4.44 -16.70
CA TYR A 46 8.85 5.75 -17.35
C TYR A 46 10.06 6.66 -17.09
N LYS A 47 10.91 6.31 -16.12
CA LYS A 47 12.11 7.08 -15.74
C LYS A 47 11.81 8.51 -15.31
N MET A 48 10.65 8.71 -14.70
CA MET A 48 10.19 9.97 -14.13
C MET A 48 9.28 9.65 -12.93
N ASN A 49 8.93 10.66 -12.13
CA ASN A 49 7.94 10.49 -11.05
C ASN A 49 6.50 10.54 -11.62
N PHE A 50 5.53 10.25 -10.77
CA PHE A 50 4.12 10.21 -11.13
C PHE A 50 3.64 11.56 -11.69
N GLU A 51 3.97 12.68 -11.04
CA GLU A 51 3.48 14.01 -11.43
C GLU A 51 4.01 14.45 -12.80
N ASP A 52 5.28 14.12 -13.09
CA ASP A 52 5.91 14.38 -14.37
C ASP A 52 5.27 13.52 -15.48
N PHE A 53 4.93 12.26 -15.18
CA PHE A 53 4.28 11.36 -16.13
C PHE A 53 2.84 11.75 -16.42
N GLU A 54 2.06 12.08 -15.39
CA GLU A 54 0.69 12.63 -15.52
C GLU A 54 0.70 13.90 -16.38
N THR A 55 1.63 14.82 -16.10
CA THR A 55 1.79 16.05 -16.87
C THR A 55 2.19 15.79 -18.32
N PHE A 56 3.04 14.78 -18.56
CA PHE A 56 3.47 14.38 -19.89
C PHE A 56 2.27 13.89 -20.72
N LEU A 57 1.45 12.99 -20.18
CA LEU A 57 0.27 12.46 -20.87
C LEU A 57 -0.75 13.55 -21.19
N HIS A 58 -1.00 14.48 -20.26
CA HIS A 58 -1.92 15.60 -20.52
C HIS A 58 -1.46 16.56 -21.64
N LYS A 59 -0.15 16.59 -21.94
CA LYS A 59 0.42 17.44 -23.00
C LYS A 59 0.43 16.76 -24.37
N GLU A 60 0.52 15.43 -24.44
CA GLU A 60 0.42 14.70 -25.71
C GLU A 60 -1.03 14.68 -26.21
N LYS A 61 -1.42 15.71 -26.97
CA LYS A 61 -2.70 15.72 -27.67
C LYS A 61 -2.58 15.06 -29.04
N GLY A 62 -3.42 14.06 -29.29
CA GLY A 62 -3.59 13.44 -30.61
C GLY A 62 -2.80 12.16 -30.86
N LYS A 63 -2.19 11.57 -29.82
CA LYS A 63 -1.72 10.20 -29.80
C LYS A 63 -2.38 9.50 -28.60
N GLU A 64 -3.24 8.53 -28.88
CA GLU A 64 -3.75 7.62 -27.86
C GLU A 64 -2.67 6.55 -27.64
N ASP A 65 -2.12 6.52 -26.43
CA ASP A 65 -1.29 5.43 -25.94
C ASP A 65 -2.07 4.75 -24.80
N PHE A 66 -2.89 3.76 -25.17
CA PHE A 66 -3.75 3.04 -24.23
C PHE A 66 -2.97 2.35 -23.12
N GLU A 67 -1.74 1.91 -23.39
CA GLU A 67 -0.89 1.30 -22.36
C GLU A 67 -0.50 2.36 -21.33
N ALA A 68 -0.06 3.53 -21.80
CA ALA A 68 0.31 4.62 -20.91
C ALA A 68 -0.87 5.19 -20.10
N GLU A 69 -2.08 5.19 -20.68
CA GLU A 69 -3.33 5.56 -19.99
C GLU A 69 -3.72 4.52 -18.91
N GLU A 70 -3.61 3.22 -19.20
CA GLU A 70 -3.84 2.17 -18.20
C GLU A 70 -2.79 2.24 -17.08
N ASP A 71 -1.52 2.42 -17.43
CA ASP A 71 -0.42 2.48 -16.46
C ASP A 71 -0.52 3.69 -15.52
N ILE A 72 -0.95 4.87 -16.00
CA ILE A 72 -1.12 6.04 -15.11
C ILE A 72 -2.27 5.82 -14.12
N GLU A 73 -3.36 5.16 -14.53
CA GLU A 73 -4.48 4.81 -13.65
C GLU A 73 -4.04 3.82 -12.57
N ASP A 74 -3.31 2.77 -12.95
CA ASP A 74 -2.77 1.77 -12.02
C ASP A 74 -1.75 2.40 -11.05
N TRP A 75 -0.89 3.30 -11.54
CA TRP A 75 0.07 4.01 -10.71
C TRP A 75 -0.61 4.96 -9.72
N GLU A 76 -1.63 5.71 -10.16
CA GLU A 76 -2.39 6.60 -9.27
C GLU A 76 -3.07 5.80 -8.15
N PHE A 77 -3.63 4.63 -8.49
CA PHE A 77 -4.20 3.73 -7.50
C PHE A 77 -3.15 3.24 -6.49
N ALA A 78 -1.99 2.77 -6.97
CA ALA A 78 -0.90 2.30 -6.12
C ALA A 78 -0.40 3.41 -5.18
N LEU A 79 -0.23 4.63 -5.68
CA LEU A 79 0.22 5.79 -4.90
C LEU A 79 -0.77 6.15 -3.79
N LYS A 80 -2.07 6.25 -4.12
CA LYS A 80 -3.13 6.52 -3.13
C LYS A 80 -3.23 5.40 -2.09
N ALA A 81 -3.10 4.15 -2.51
CA ALA A 81 -3.12 3.00 -1.61
C ALA A 81 -1.89 3.00 -0.68
N PHE A 82 -0.70 3.28 -1.20
CA PHE A 82 0.52 3.43 -0.43
C PHE A 82 0.36 4.48 0.68
N GLN A 83 -0.07 5.69 0.32
CA GLN A 83 -0.30 6.78 1.28
C GLN A 83 -1.30 6.39 2.37
N TRP A 84 -2.42 5.77 1.98
CA TRP A 84 -3.43 5.35 2.95
C TRP A 84 -2.90 4.29 3.93
N TRP A 85 -2.15 3.29 3.46
CA TRP A 85 -1.56 2.28 4.33
C TRP A 85 -0.49 2.87 5.24
N GLU A 86 0.31 3.83 4.76
CA GLU A 86 1.29 4.55 5.56
C GLU A 86 0.61 5.29 6.72
N ASP A 87 -0.46 6.03 6.44
CA ASP A 87 -1.26 6.73 7.44
C ASP A 87 -1.81 5.76 8.49
N LYS A 88 -2.39 4.63 8.07
CA LYS A 88 -2.94 3.62 9.00
C LYS A 88 -1.87 2.93 9.85
N ILE A 89 -0.67 2.73 9.32
CA ILE A 89 0.46 2.24 10.11
C ILE A 89 0.81 3.23 11.22
N GLN A 90 0.81 4.53 10.93
CA GLN A 90 1.07 5.56 11.94
C GLN A 90 -0.05 5.62 13.00
N GLU A 91 -1.32 5.52 12.59
CA GLU A 91 -2.45 5.44 13.52
C GLU A 91 -2.31 4.24 14.48
N ILE A 92 -1.95 3.06 13.96
CA ILE A 92 -1.78 1.84 14.79
C ILE A 92 -0.58 1.96 15.74
N LYS A 93 0.54 2.55 15.28
CA LYS A 93 1.76 2.69 16.09
C LYS A 93 1.63 3.72 17.21
N ASN A 94 0.75 4.71 17.04
CA ASN A 94 0.53 5.79 18.01
C ASN A 94 -0.67 5.53 18.94
N ALA A 95 -1.39 4.42 18.75
CA ALA A 95 -2.53 3.99 19.57
C ALA A 95 -2.08 3.20 20.81
#